data_AF-A0A7C3V354-F1
#
_entry.id   AF-A0A7C3V354-F1
#
_cell.length_a   1.000
_cell.length_b   1.000
_cell.length_c   1.000
_cell.angle_alpha   90.00
_cell.angle_beta   90.00
_cell.angle_gamma   90.00
#
_symmetry.space_group_name_H-M   'P 1'
#
loop_
_entity.id
_entity.type
_entity.pdbx_description
1 polymer ?
#
loop_
_entity_poly.entity_id
_entity_poly.type
_entity_poly.pdbx_seq_one_letter_code
_entity_poly.pdbx_strand_id
1 'polypeptide(L)'
;MGKICSFLVIFPFLLLIVPYLSAGDIPAAKFRMNGEPVVAAPDGTIFCEGEEFKVVKPGWEAKKWGENYYAATFANTFISRKAFIGAPENCDETVATIDIDVKDPARYLVLVRYEAAYRFETQFRVRIEQGGKIVFDRLYGARSNEKIWAFGYKL
;
A
#
# COMPACT_ATOMS: atom_id res chain seq x y z
N MET A 1 75.31 -3.63 -16.66
CA MET A 1 74.93 -4.31 -15.40
C MET A 1 73.50 -3.89 -15.09
N GLY A 2 72.62 -4.86 -14.79
CA GLY A 2 71.21 -4.87 -15.18
C GLY A 2 70.30 -3.78 -14.57
N LYS A 3 69.41 -3.25 -15.40
CA LYS A 3 68.23 -2.48 -14.95
C LYS A 3 67.22 -3.48 -14.38
N ILE A 4 66.98 -3.40 -13.08
CA ILE A 4 65.85 -4.09 -12.43
C ILE A 4 64.59 -3.35 -12.83
N CYS A 5 63.74 -4.00 -13.62
CA CYS A 5 62.42 -3.52 -13.98
C CYS A 5 61.43 -4.11 -12.97
N SER A 6 61.01 -3.32 -11.99
CA SER A 6 59.95 -3.71 -11.06
C SER A 6 58.60 -3.51 -11.75
N PHE A 7 57.92 -4.62 -12.07
CA PHE A 7 56.50 -4.58 -12.45
C PHE A 7 55.65 -4.45 -11.19
N LEU A 8 55.04 -3.28 -10.99
CA LEU A 8 53.96 -3.10 -10.03
C LEU A 8 52.64 -3.43 -10.75
N VAL A 9 52.12 -4.63 -10.53
CA VAL A 9 50.75 -4.99 -10.94
C VAL A 9 49.80 -4.37 -9.92
N ILE A 10 49.30 -3.17 -10.22
CA ILE A 10 48.15 -2.61 -9.50
C ILE A 10 46.93 -3.38 -10.00
N PHE A 11 46.45 -4.35 -9.22
CA PHE A 11 45.11 -4.89 -9.41
C PHE A 11 44.13 -3.71 -9.34
N PRO A 12 43.32 -3.42 -10.37
CA PRO A 12 42.20 -2.54 -10.18
C PRO A 12 41.24 -3.32 -9.28
N PHE A 13 41.23 -2.97 -8.00
CA PHE A 13 40.13 -3.30 -7.12
C PHE A 13 38.93 -2.52 -7.68
N LEU A 14 38.23 -3.12 -8.63
CA LEU A 14 36.97 -2.61 -9.14
C LEU A 14 35.98 -2.73 -7.99
N LEU A 15 35.90 -1.67 -7.19
CA LEU A 15 34.87 -1.50 -6.20
C LEU A 15 33.57 -1.33 -7.00
N LEU A 16 32.89 -2.45 -7.27
CA LEU A 16 31.50 -2.45 -7.73
C LEU A 16 30.69 -1.87 -6.58
N ILE A 17 30.57 -0.53 -6.58
CA ILE A 17 29.49 0.14 -5.89
C ILE A 17 28.24 -0.26 -6.66
N VAL A 18 27.68 -1.41 -6.31
CA VAL A 18 26.30 -1.72 -6.65
C VAL A 18 25.51 -0.63 -5.94
N PRO A 19 24.81 0.27 -6.64
CA PRO A 19 23.90 1.18 -5.95
C PRO A 19 22.96 0.27 -5.16
N TYR A 20 22.98 0.42 -3.83
CA TYR A 20 21.84 -0.01 -3.04
C TYR A 20 20.65 0.65 -3.74
N LEU A 21 19.75 -0.15 -4.31
CA LEU A 21 18.41 0.35 -4.53
C LEU A 21 17.93 0.74 -3.13
N SER A 22 18.01 2.04 -2.82
CA SER A 22 17.11 2.71 -1.89
C SER A 22 15.78 2.00 -2.00
N ALA A 23 15.13 1.64 -0.87
CA ALA A 23 13.79 1.07 -0.79
C ALA A 23 12.98 1.45 -2.05
N GLY A 24 13.00 0.54 -3.03
CA GLY A 24 12.89 0.97 -4.43
C GLY A 24 11.58 1.67 -4.69
N ASP A 25 11.54 2.50 -5.72
CA ASP A 25 10.30 3.02 -6.29
C ASP A 25 9.17 1.96 -6.22
N ILE A 26 8.00 2.38 -5.75
CA ILE A 26 6.75 1.63 -5.81
C ILE A 26 5.98 2.21 -7.00
N PRO A 27 6.12 1.67 -8.23
CA PRO A 27 5.55 2.31 -9.41
C PRO A 27 4.03 2.42 -9.32
N ALA A 28 3.38 1.47 -8.64
CA ALA A 28 1.94 1.48 -8.39
C ALA A 28 1.48 2.71 -7.59
N ALA A 29 2.27 3.16 -6.60
CA ALA A 29 1.98 4.36 -5.82
C ALA A 29 2.06 5.65 -6.67
N LYS A 30 2.80 5.61 -7.79
CA LYS A 30 2.97 6.77 -8.68
C LYS A 30 1.83 6.92 -9.69
N PHE A 31 0.90 5.98 -9.77
CA PHE A 31 -0.12 5.95 -10.83
C PHE A 31 -1.02 7.20 -10.87
N ARG A 32 -1.33 7.79 -9.70
CA ARG A 32 -2.12 9.03 -9.56
C ARG A 32 -1.35 10.15 -8.86
N MET A 33 -0.03 10.17 -9.01
CA MET A 33 0.80 11.13 -8.27
C MET A 33 0.58 12.59 -8.68
N ASN A 34 0.00 12.86 -9.86
CA ASN A 34 -0.31 14.22 -10.29
C ASN A 34 -1.67 14.71 -9.78
N GLY A 35 -2.36 13.90 -8.95
CA GLY A 35 -3.65 14.25 -8.36
C GLY A 35 -4.84 13.95 -9.25
N GLU A 36 -4.70 13.02 -10.18
CA GLU A 36 -5.83 12.44 -10.91
C GLU A 36 -6.79 11.75 -9.92
N PRO A 37 -8.11 11.99 -9.99
CA PRO A 37 -9.06 11.27 -9.16
C PRO A 37 -9.20 9.81 -9.60
N VAL A 38 -9.68 8.96 -8.70
CA VAL A 38 -10.11 7.60 -9.05
C VAL A 38 -11.42 7.69 -9.81
N VAL A 39 -11.47 7.07 -10.99
CA VAL A 39 -12.68 6.90 -11.80
C VAL A 39 -13.18 5.46 -11.72
N ALA A 40 -14.47 5.26 -11.97
CA ALA A 40 -15.05 3.92 -12.03
C ALA A 40 -14.47 3.09 -13.21
N ALA A 41 -14.36 1.78 -13.00
CA ALA A 41 -14.13 0.80 -14.04
C ALA A 41 -15.38 0.66 -14.94
N PRO A 42 -15.29 -0.03 -16.11
CA PRO A 42 -16.42 -0.15 -17.04
C PRO A 42 -17.70 -0.78 -16.46
N ASP A 43 -17.59 -1.53 -15.36
CA ASP A 43 -18.71 -2.14 -14.64
C ASP A 43 -19.30 -1.23 -13.54
N GLY A 44 -18.78 -0.01 -13.38
CA GLY A 44 -19.17 0.95 -12.35
C GLY A 44 -18.43 0.77 -11.02
N THR A 45 -17.54 -0.22 -10.87
CA THR A 45 -16.78 -0.44 -9.64
C THR A 45 -15.68 0.61 -9.49
N ILE A 46 -15.55 1.20 -8.29
CA ILE A 46 -14.50 2.18 -7.97
C ILE A 46 -13.41 1.48 -7.15
N PHE A 47 -12.20 1.40 -7.71
CA PHE A 47 -11.05 0.78 -7.04
C PHE A 47 -10.07 1.84 -6.53
N CYS A 48 -10.13 2.09 -5.22
CA CYS A 48 -9.16 2.93 -4.52
C CYS A 48 -8.02 2.06 -4.00
N GLU A 49 -6.92 1.99 -4.76
CA GLU A 49 -5.74 1.21 -4.37
C GLU A 49 -4.99 1.90 -3.22
N GLY A 50 -4.70 1.16 -2.16
CA GLY A 50 -4.21 1.72 -0.90
C GLY A 50 -2.91 2.51 -1.06
N GLU A 51 -1.97 1.98 -1.82
CA GLU A 51 -0.65 2.58 -2.06
C GLU A 51 -0.68 3.91 -2.82
N GLU A 52 -1.84 4.34 -3.32
CA GLU A 52 -2.02 5.64 -3.98
C GLU A 52 -2.60 6.72 -3.07
N PHE A 53 -3.01 6.38 -1.85
CA PHE A 53 -3.54 7.36 -0.93
C PHE A 53 -2.46 8.37 -0.53
N LYS A 54 -2.84 9.65 -0.54
CA LYS A 54 -2.00 10.76 -0.13
C LYS A 54 -2.05 10.90 1.38
N VAL A 55 -0.90 10.81 2.03
CA VAL A 55 -0.78 10.94 3.48
C VAL A 55 -0.99 12.41 3.87
N VAL A 56 -2.02 12.70 4.65
CA VAL A 56 -2.32 14.06 5.18
C VAL A 56 -1.92 14.21 6.64
N LYS A 57 -1.87 13.10 7.39
CA LYS A 57 -1.28 13.03 8.73
C LYS A 57 -0.28 11.85 8.77
N PRO A 58 1.00 12.07 9.13
CA PRO A 58 2.05 11.06 9.05
C PRO A 58 1.70 9.73 9.74
N GLY A 59 2.25 8.63 9.23
CA GLY A 59 2.07 7.28 9.75
C GLY A 59 1.84 6.28 8.62
N TRP A 60 0.80 6.49 7.81
CA TRP A 60 0.59 5.71 6.60
C TRP A 60 1.76 5.83 5.63
N GLU A 61 2.13 4.71 5.00
CA GLU A 61 3.19 4.64 4.01
C GLU A 61 2.83 3.59 2.95
N ALA A 62 3.06 3.91 1.67
CA ALA A 62 3.00 2.93 0.61
C ALA A 62 4.17 1.96 0.74
N LYS A 63 3.91 0.65 0.69
CA LYS A 63 4.89 -0.41 0.89
C LYS A 63 4.79 -1.47 -0.21
N LYS A 64 5.88 -2.18 -0.44
CA LYS A 64 5.94 -3.28 -1.41
C LYS A 64 5.42 -4.57 -0.81
N TRP A 65 4.78 -5.38 -1.64
CA TRP A 65 4.59 -6.79 -1.33
C TRP A 65 5.94 -7.42 -0.97
N GLY A 66 5.98 -8.15 0.15
CA GLY A 66 7.21 -8.65 0.76
C GLY A 66 7.53 -7.96 2.08
N GLU A 67 7.06 -6.73 2.28
CA GLU A 67 7.29 -5.96 3.51
C GLU A 67 6.18 -6.12 4.55
N ASN A 68 5.07 -6.76 4.17
CA ASN A 68 3.99 -7.12 5.08
C ASN A 68 4.23 -8.50 5.70
N TYR A 69 3.69 -8.70 6.90
CA TYR A 69 3.84 -9.95 7.67
C TYR A 69 3.32 -11.19 6.92
N TYR A 70 2.32 -11.03 6.05
CA TYR A 70 1.70 -12.14 5.33
C TYR A 70 2.36 -12.49 4.00
N ALA A 71 3.33 -11.70 3.55
CA ALA A 71 4.10 -12.05 2.37
C ALA A 71 4.84 -13.37 2.63
N ALA A 72 4.52 -14.40 1.83
CA ALA A 72 5.10 -15.73 1.89
C ALA A 72 4.76 -16.62 3.12
N THR A 73 3.93 -16.18 4.07
CA THR A 73 3.47 -17.05 5.18
C THR A 73 2.16 -17.77 4.90
N PHE A 74 1.34 -17.27 3.96
CA PHE A 74 0.13 -17.93 3.48
C PHE A 74 0.18 -18.15 1.97
N ALA A 75 -0.36 -19.28 1.51
CA ALA A 75 -0.51 -19.61 0.09
C ALA A 75 -1.42 -18.62 -0.69
N ASN A 76 -2.07 -17.68 0.01
CA ASN A 76 -3.01 -16.73 -0.55
C ASN A 76 -2.51 -15.30 -0.32
N THR A 77 -1.82 -14.72 -1.31
CA THR A 77 -1.60 -13.26 -1.34
C THR A 77 -2.79 -12.61 -2.04
N PHE A 78 -3.46 -11.72 -1.32
CA PHE A 78 -4.63 -10.99 -1.80
C PHE A 78 -4.31 -9.50 -1.98
N ILE A 79 -3.18 -9.19 -2.63
CA ILE A 79 -2.74 -7.82 -2.90
C ILE A 79 -2.78 -7.57 -4.41
N SER A 80 -3.51 -6.55 -4.84
CA SER A 80 -3.45 -6.01 -6.20
C SER A 80 -2.11 -5.31 -6.42
N ARG A 81 -1.56 -5.39 -7.64
CA ARG A 81 -0.38 -4.62 -8.08
C ARG A 81 0.91 -4.76 -7.26
N LYS A 82 0.96 -5.71 -6.32
CA LYS A 82 2.11 -5.98 -5.44
C LYS A 82 2.51 -4.78 -4.57
N ALA A 83 1.56 -3.94 -4.18
CA ALA A 83 1.78 -2.82 -3.27
C ALA A 83 0.57 -2.64 -2.33
N PHE A 84 0.79 -1.99 -1.19
CA PHE A 84 -0.25 -1.72 -0.20
C PHE A 84 0.09 -0.44 0.58
N ILE A 85 -0.82 0.01 1.44
CA ILE A 85 -0.54 1.04 2.45
C ILE A 85 -0.55 0.44 3.85
N GLY A 86 0.45 0.77 4.65
CA GLY A 86 0.59 0.30 6.03
C GLY A 86 0.84 1.46 6.99
N ALA A 87 0.50 1.28 8.26
CA ALA A 87 0.79 2.22 9.34
C ALA A 87 1.68 1.54 10.40
N PRO A 88 2.36 2.33 11.27
CA PRO A 88 3.02 1.82 12.45
C PRO A 88 2.09 0.98 13.32
N GLU A 89 2.65 0.00 14.02
CA GLU A 89 1.92 -0.84 14.98
C GLU A 89 1.19 0.00 16.04
N ASN A 90 1.85 1.08 16.51
CA ASN A 90 1.30 2.02 17.46
C ASN A 90 1.45 3.45 16.93
N CYS A 91 0.34 4.18 16.85
CA CYS A 91 0.32 5.62 16.63
C CYS A 91 -0.98 6.21 17.18
N ASP A 92 -0.96 7.49 17.57
CA ASP A 92 -2.17 8.14 18.09
C ASP A 92 -3.26 8.26 17.01
N GLU A 93 -2.88 8.75 15.82
CA GLU A 93 -3.73 8.78 14.63
C GLU A 93 -2.87 9.10 13.40
N THR A 94 -3.17 8.43 12.28
CA THR A 94 -2.65 8.73 10.96
C THR A 94 -3.79 8.76 9.94
N VAL A 95 -3.67 9.61 8.92
CA VAL A 95 -4.75 9.86 7.95
C VAL A 95 -4.14 9.94 6.55
N ALA A 96 -4.76 9.22 5.61
CA ALA A 96 -4.48 9.32 4.20
C ALA A 96 -5.79 9.47 3.43
N THR A 97 -5.74 10.18 2.30
CA THR A 97 -6.92 10.51 1.49
C THR A 97 -6.69 10.18 0.02
N ILE A 98 -7.77 9.94 -0.70
CA ILE A 98 -7.77 9.83 -2.14
C ILE A 98 -9.05 10.44 -2.69
N ASP A 99 -8.94 11.19 -3.77
CA ASP A 99 -10.07 11.81 -4.42
C ASP A 99 -10.73 10.82 -5.38
N ILE A 100 -12.05 10.77 -5.38
CA ILE A 100 -12.85 9.90 -6.25
C ILE A 100 -13.80 10.75 -7.08
N ASP A 101 -13.97 10.40 -8.35
CA ASP A 101 -14.89 11.03 -9.28
C ASP A 101 -16.08 10.09 -9.54
N VAL A 102 -17.17 10.33 -8.80
CA VAL A 102 -18.40 9.53 -8.88
C VAL A 102 -19.35 10.17 -9.88
N LYS A 103 -19.50 9.56 -11.07
CA LYS A 103 -20.38 10.06 -12.14
C LYS A 103 -21.83 9.64 -11.99
N ASP A 104 -22.06 8.43 -11.48
CA ASP A 104 -23.40 7.85 -11.43
C ASP A 104 -24.02 8.06 -10.03
N PRO A 105 -25.15 8.76 -9.92
CA PRO A 105 -25.85 8.91 -8.64
C PRO A 105 -26.50 7.57 -8.25
N ALA A 106 -25.84 6.83 -7.36
CA ALA A 106 -26.28 5.51 -6.91
C ALA A 106 -25.95 5.25 -5.44
N ARG A 107 -26.45 4.13 -4.92
CA ARG A 107 -26.03 3.58 -3.62
C ARG A 107 -24.83 2.66 -3.83
N TYR A 108 -23.73 2.97 -3.16
CA TYR A 108 -22.51 2.17 -3.22
C TYR A 108 -22.33 1.35 -1.94
N LEU A 109 -21.82 0.12 -2.11
CA LEU A 109 -21.31 -0.69 -1.00
C LEU A 109 -19.82 -0.39 -0.83
N VAL A 110 -19.44 0.11 0.35
CA VAL A 110 -18.04 0.35 0.69
C VAL A 110 -17.44 -0.94 1.23
N LEU A 111 -16.39 -1.44 0.58
CA LEU A 111 -15.62 -2.61 1.00
C LEU A 111 -14.16 -2.22 1.17
N VAL A 112 -13.47 -2.89 2.08
CA VAL A 112 -12.02 -2.74 2.27
C VAL A 112 -11.37 -4.10 2.23
N ARG A 113 -10.34 -4.21 1.40
CA ARG A 113 -9.43 -5.35 1.39
C ARG A 113 -8.23 -4.99 2.27
N TYR A 114 -8.05 -5.74 3.34
CA TYR A 114 -6.96 -5.52 4.29
C TYR A 114 -6.47 -6.86 4.82
N GLU A 115 -5.26 -6.85 5.36
CA GLU A 115 -4.69 -8.01 6.01
C GLU A 115 -5.15 -8.06 7.47
N ALA A 116 -5.65 -9.22 7.89
CA ALA A 116 -6.18 -9.44 9.23
C ALA A 116 -5.57 -10.68 9.84
N ALA A 117 -4.90 -10.54 10.99
CA ALA A 117 -4.43 -11.70 11.74
C ALA A 117 -5.61 -12.44 12.36
N TYR A 118 -5.57 -13.77 12.30
CA TYR A 118 -6.65 -14.58 12.86
C TYR A 118 -6.81 -14.28 14.36
N ARG A 119 -8.04 -13.86 14.74
CA ARG A 119 -8.43 -13.45 16.11
C ARG A 119 -7.84 -12.15 16.65
N PHE A 120 -7.11 -11.38 15.84
CA PHE A 120 -6.72 -10.02 16.19
C PHE A 120 -7.63 -8.99 15.52
N GLU A 121 -7.46 -7.74 15.93
CA GLU A 121 -8.08 -6.59 15.28
C GLU A 121 -7.01 -5.69 14.67
N THR A 122 -7.38 -5.05 13.57
CA THR A 122 -6.56 -4.05 12.88
C THR A 122 -7.49 -2.90 12.59
N GLN A 123 -7.85 -2.15 13.63
CA GLN A 123 -8.91 -1.17 13.56
C GLN A 123 -8.49 0.06 12.76
N PHE A 124 -9.34 0.50 11.83
CA PHE A 124 -9.19 1.76 11.11
C PHE A 124 -10.56 2.28 10.67
N ARG A 125 -10.64 3.57 10.35
CA ARG A 125 -11.90 4.20 9.92
C ARG A 125 -11.85 4.58 8.45
N VAL A 126 -12.96 4.29 7.75
CA VAL A 126 -13.20 4.82 6.40
C VAL A 126 -14.28 5.88 6.49
N ARG A 127 -13.92 7.07 6.02
CA ARG A 127 -14.80 8.24 5.94
C ARG A 127 -14.90 8.70 4.50
N ILE A 128 -16.11 9.02 4.04
CA ILE A 128 -16.34 9.63 2.73
C ILE A 128 -16.99 10.99 2.97
N GLU A 129 -16.37 12.02 2.40
CA GLU A 129 -16.87 13.38 2.40
C GLU A 129 -17.32 13.77 0.99
N GLN A 130 -18.48 14.41 0.89
CA GLN A 130 -19.03 14.96 -0.34
C GLN A 130 -19.54 16.37 -0.09
N GLY A 131 -18.98 17.36 -0.79
CA GLY A 131 -19.39 18.76 -0.67
C GLY A 131 -19.31 19.30 0.76
N GLY A 132 -18.26 18.96 1.52
CA GLY A 132 -18.09 19.40 2.91
C GLY A 132 -18.88 18.60 3.94
N LYS A 133 -19.58 17.53 3.55
CA LYS A 133 -20.41 16.71 4.44
C LYS A 133 -19.92 15.27 4.48
N ILE A 134 -19.83 14.71 5.69
CA ILE A 134 -19.57 13.30 5.90
C ILE A 134 -20.83 12.51 5.52
N VAL A 135 -20.75 11.73 4.45
CA VAL A 135 -21.86 10.89 3.96
C VAL A 135 -21.70 9.41 4.33
N PHE A 136 -20.49 9.02 4.74
CA PHE A 136 -20.18 7.68 5.23
C PHE A 136 -19.08 7.78 6.29
N ASP A 137 -19.24 7.07 7.40
CA ASP A 137 -18.21 6.97 8.44
C ASP A 137 -18.37 5.66 9.21
N ARG A 138 -17.41 4.73 9.03
CA ARG A 138 -17.47 3.38 9.60
C ARG A 138 -16.11 2.91 10.10
N LEU A 139 -16.14 2.18 11.22
CA LEU A 139 -15.02 1.42 11.74
C LEU A 139 -14.92 0.08 11.00
N TYR A 140 -13.71 -0.26 10.57
CA TYR A 140 -13.33 -1.53 9.97
C TYR A 140 -12.25 -2.21 10.82
N GLY A 141 -12.05 -3.51 10.58
CA GLY A 141 -10.98 -4.28 11.21
C GLY A 141 -11.18 -4.66 12.68
N ALA A 142 -12.31 -4.28 13.28
CA ALA A 142 -12.69 -4.75 14.61
C ALA A 142 -13.12 -6.22 14.57
N ARG A 143 -13.06 -6.90 15.72
CA ARG A 143 -13.48 -8.31 15.82
C ARG A 143 -14.96 -8.51 15.49
N SER A 144 -15.82 -7.56 15.85
CA SER A 144 -17.26 -7.59 15.59
C SER A 144 -17.66 -7.17 14.18
N ASN A 145 -16.73 -6.66 13.36
CA ASN A 145 -17.04 -6.38 11.96
C ASN A 145 -17.11 -7.69 11.17
N GLU A 146 -18.17 -7.85 10.38
CA GLU A 146 -18.33 -8.96 9.44
C GLU A 146 -17.13 -9.02 8.50
N LYS A 147 -16.50 -10.20 8.41
CA LYS A 147 -15.41 -10.45 7.47
C LYS A 147 -15.85 -11.47 6.44
N ILE A 148 -15.71 -11.10 5.17
CA ILE A 148 -15.87 -12.02 4.05
C ILE A 148 -14.53 -12.72 3.88
N TRP A 149 -14.43 -13.97 4.33
CA TRP A 149 -13.22 -14.77 4.13
C TRP A 149 -13.23 -15.46 2.77
N ALA A 150 -12.04 -15.93 2.35
CA ALA A 150 -11.92 -16.81 1.21
C ALA A 150 -12.94 -17.96 1.31
N PHE A 151 -13.57 -18.30 0.18
CA PHE A 151 -14.60 -19.35 0.09
C PHE A 151 -15.95 -19.05 0.76
N GLY A 152 -16.25 -17.77 1.06
CA GLY A 152 -17.61 -17.33 1.40
C GLY A 152 -18.03 -17.53 2.86
N TYR A 153 -17.10 -17.91 3.74
CA TYR A 153 -17.37 -18.00 5.17
C TYR A 153 -17.47 -16.59 5.78
N LYS A 154 -18.54 -16.36 6.56
CA LYS A 154 -18.73 -15.15 7.36
C LYS A 154 -18.20 -15.40 8.77
N LEU A 155 -17.25 -14.57 9.22
CA LEU A 155 -16.73 -14.55 10.59
C LEU A 155 -16.99 -13.19 11.24
#